data_AF-A0A6P1J3W9-F1
#
_entry.id   AF-A0A6P1J3W9-F1
#
_cell.length_a   1.000
_cell.length_b   1.000
_cell.length_c   1.000
_cell.angle_alpha   90.00
_cell.angle_beta   90.00
_cell.angle_gamma   90.00
#
_symmetry.space_group_name_H-M   'P 1'
#
loop_
_entity.id
_entity.type
_entity.pdbx_description
1 polymer ?
#
loop_
_entity_poly.entity_id
_entity_poly.type
_entity_poly.pdbx_seq_one_letter_code
_entity_poly.pdbx_strand_id
1 'polypeptide(L)' 'MSARLPQTERDLEEVELPVHFEWQSRFGMIKIDIVDGVAYVNGERVEPASAPLPSSSSSGEA' A
#
# COMPACT_ATOMS: atom_id res chain seq x y z
N MET A 1 22.98 -26.34 29.53
CA MET A 1 22.44 -25.01 29.87
C MET A 1 22.18 -24.27 28.57
N SER A 2 20.98 -24.40 28.00
CA SER A 2 20.62 -23.71 26.76
C SER A 2 20.14 -22.31 27.09
N ALA A 3 20.85 -21.29 26.61
CA ALA A 3 20.41 -19.91 26.72
C ALA A 3 19.15 -19.74 25.84
N ARG A 4 18.00 -19.53 26.49
CA ARG A 4 16.79 -19.07 25.83
C ARG A 4 17.03 -17.60 25.49
N LEU A 5 17.41 -17.33 24.24
CA LEU A 5 17.37 -15.97 23.70
C LEU A 5 15.94 -15.45 23.94
N PRO A 6 15.74 -14.20 24.39
CA PRO A 6 14.42 -13.63 24.40
C PRO A 6 13.95 -13.59 22.95
N GLN A 7 13.02 -14.47 22.60
CA GLN A 7 12.17 -14.24 21.44
C GLN A 7 11.48 -12.93 21.77
N THR A 8 11.96 -11.84 21.19
CA THR A 8 11.16 -10.64 21.04
C THR A 8 9.98 -11.07 20.19
N GLU A 9 8.94 -11.52 20.87
CA GLU A 9 7.58 -11.63 20.37
C GLU A 9 7.19 -10.21 19.96
N ARG A 10 7.63 -9.81 18.76
CA ARG A 10 6.99 -8.73 18.05
C ARG A 10 5.65 -9.30 17.63
N ASP A 11 4.72 -9.17 18.57
CA ASP A 11 3.31 -8.99 18.29
C ASP A 11 3.25 -7.85 17.25
N LEU A 12 3.38 -8.24 15.98
CA LEU A 12 2.85 -7.45 14.89
C LEU A 12 1.35 -7.56 15.08
N GLU A 13 0.80 -6.76 15.99
CA GLU A 13 -0.53 -6.23 15.74
C GLU A 13 -0.49 -5.79 14.28
N GLU A 14 -1.28 -6.43 13.42
CA GLU A 14 -1.61 -5.88 12.11
C GLU A 14 -2.35 -4.58 12.40
N VAL A 15 -1.60 -3.57 12.80
CA VAL A 15 -2.12 -2.24 12.91
C VAL A 15 -2.30 -1.86 11.45
N GLU A 16 -3.56 -1.92 10.99
CA GLU A 16 -4.03 -1.28 9.76
C GLU A 16 -3.85 0.23 9.92
N LEU A 17 -2.60 0.66 10.15
CA LEU A 17 -2.26 2.06 10.27
C LEU A 17 -2.52 2.68 8.91
N PRO A 18 -3.08 3.89 8.91
CA PRO A 18 -3.20 4.62 7.68
C PRO A 18 -1.82 4.76 7.04
N VAL A 19 -1.68 4.28 5.82
CA VAL A 19 -0.41 4.36 5.09
C VAL A 19 -0.30 5.79 4.56
N HIS A 20 0.74 6.48 4.96
CA HIS A 20 0.93 7.90 4.68
C HIS A 20 2.19 8.12 3.84
N PHE A 21 2.04 8.84 2.72
CA PHE A 21 3.13 9.23 1.84
C PHE A 21 3.09 10.73 1.56
N GLU A 22 4.25 11.38 1.64
CA GLU A 22 4.42 12.77 1.25
C GLU A 22 5.50 12.86 0.18
N TRP A 23 5.23 13.62 -0.87
CA TRP A 23 6.17 13.83 -1.96
C TRP A 23 6.18 15.29 -2.38
N GLN A 24 7.35 15.91 -2.31
CA GLN A 24 7.57 17.26 -2.82
C GLN A 24 7.98 17.22 -4.29
N SER A 25 7.20 17.88 -5.15
CA SER A 25 7.48 18.03 -6.58
C SER A 25 7.72 19.50 -6.96
N ARG A 26 8.10 19.76 -8.21
CA ARG A 26 8.18 21.13 -8.75
C ARG A 26 6.84 21.87 -8.78
N PHE A 27 5.72 21.14 -8.63
CA PHE A 27 4.36 21.67 -8.64
C PHE A 27 3.79 21.83 -7.23
N GLY A 28 4.55 21.50 -6.19
CA GLY A 28 4.12 21.55 -4.80
C GLY A 28 4.19 20.19 -4.09
N MET A 29 3.72 20.18 -2.85
CA MET A 29 3.62 18.98 -2.01
C MET A 29 2.40 18.16 -2.41
N ILE A 30 2.58 16.85 -2.52
CA ILE A 30 1.52 15.88 -2.71
C ILE A 30 1.49 14.99 -1.47
N LYS A 31 0.33 14.91 -0.83
CA LYS A 31 0.05 14.04 0.31
C LYS A 31 -0.87 12.92 -0.14
N ILE A 32 -0.53 11.68 0.18
CA ILE A 32 -1.34 10.49 -0.11
C ILE A 32 -1.58 9.75 1.21
N ASP A 33 -2.84 9.56 1.55
CA ASP A 33 -3.27 8.81 2.73
C ASP A 33 -4.08 7.59 2.28
N ILE A 34 -3.80 6.41 2.83
CA ILE A 34 -4.60 5.18 2.61
C ILE A 34 -5.24 4.82 3.95
N VAL A 35 -6.56 4.95 4.05
CA VAL A 35 -7.33 4.68 5.28
C VAL A 35 -8.38 3.63 4.94
N ASP A 36 -8.36 2.48 5.63
CA ASP A 36 -9.31 1.37 5.38
C ASP A 36 -9.41 0.96 3.90
N GLY A 37 -8.27 0.95 3.19
CA GLY A 37 -8.20 0.65 1.75
C GLY A 37 -8.69 1.76 0.81
N VAL A 38 -9.08 2.92 1.35
CA VAL A 38 -9.49 4.10 0.57
C VAL A 38 -8.32 5.08 0.45
N ALA A 39 -8.00 5.46 -0.79
CA ALA A 39 -6.96 6.45 -1.06
C ALA A 39 -7.51 7.88 -1.02
N TYR A 40 -6.75 8.78 -0.40
CA TYR A 40 -6.98 10.22 -0.38
C TYR A 40 -5.73 10.94 -0.89
N VAL A 41 -5.90 11.86 -1.83
CA VAL A 41 -4.81 12.71 -2.35
C VAL A 41 -5.09 14.14 -1.94
N ASN A 42 -4.18 14.75 -1.17
CA ASN A 42 -4.34 16.08 -0.58
C ASN A 42 -5.65 16.23 0.23
N GLY A 43 -6.09 15.14 0.86
CA GLY A 43 -7.35 15.09 1.62
C GLY A 43 -8.60 14.79 0.79
N GLU A 44 -8.51 14.73 -0.54
CA GLU A 44 -9.63 14.38 -1.41
C GLU A 44 -9.64 12.88 -1.72
N ARG A 45 -10.78 12.21 -1.50
CA ARG A 45 -10.94 10.78 -1.81
C ARG A 45 -10.80 10.57 -3.32
N VAL A 46 -9.95 9.62 -3.72
CA VAL A 46 -9.78 9.25 -5.13
C VAL A 46 -10.28 7.83 -5.38
N GLU A 47 -10.96 7.63 -6.49
CA GLU A 47 -11.32 6.29 -6.98
C GLU A 47 -10.20 5.77 -7.87
N PRO A 48 -9.80 4.49 -7.74
CA PRO A 48 -8.83 3.91 -8.65
C PRO A 48 -9.40 3.96 -10.07
N ALA A 49 -8.68 4.59 -10.99
CA ALA A 49 -8.99 4.47 -12.40
C ALA A 49 -8.93 2.99 -12.74
N SER A 50 -10.01 2.43 -13.30
CA SER A 50 -10.02 1.05 -13.80
C SER A 50 -8.86 0.86 -14.75
N ALA A 51 -7.78 0.25 -14.27
CA ALA A 51 -6.66 -0.09 -15.13
C ALA A 51 -7.19 -1.08 -16.18
N PRO A 52 -6.87 -0.90 -17.47
CA PRO A 52 -7.15 -1.93 -18.44
C PRO A 52 -6.46 -3.21 -17.97
N LEU A 53 -7.24 -4.25 -17.69
CA LEU A 53 -6.72 -5.57 -17.40
C LEU A 53 -5.79 -5.95 -18.55
N PRO A 54 -4.56 -6.45 -18.30
CA PRO A 54 -3.77 -7.00 -19.38
C PRO A 54 -4.59 -8.13 -19.99
N SER A 55 -5.01 -7.97 -21.25
CA SER A 55 -5.62 -9.06 -22.00
C SER A 55 -4.65 -10.22 -21.93
N SER A 56 -5.02 -11.28 -21.20
CA SER A 56 -4.36 -12.57 -21.32
C SER A 56 -4.51 -13.00 -22.78
N SER A 57 -3.52 -12.67 -23.60
CA SER A 57 -3.29 -13.35 -24.87
C SER A 57 -2.91 -14.78 -24.52
N SER A 58 -3.93 -15.59 -24.27
CA SER A 58 -3.83 -17.04 -24.33
C SER A 58 -3.62 -17.37 -25.81
N SER A 59 -2.38 -17.26 -26.29
CA SER A 59 -1.96 -17.93 -27.50
C SER A 59 -2.02 -19.43 -27.22
N GLY A 60 -3.22 -20.00 -27.40
CA GLY A 60 -3.34 -21.41 -27.73
C GLY A 60 -2.82 -21.57 -29.14
N GLU A 61 -1.59 -22.03 -29.28
CA GLU A 61 -1.10 -22.58 -30.53
C GLU A 61 -1.14 -24.11 -30.39
N ALA A 62 -1.91 -24.70 -31.29
CA ALA A 62 -2.21 -26.13 -31.40
C ALA A 62 -1.10 -26.88 -32.14
#